data_AF-A0A382WJL9-F1
#
_entry.id   AF-A0A382WJL9-F1
#
_cell.length_a   1.000
_cell.length_b   1.000
_cell.length_c   1.000
_cell.angle_alpha   90.00
_cell.angle_beta   90.00
_cell.angle_gamma   90.00
#
_symmetry.space_group_name_H-M   'P 1'
#
loop_
_entity.id
_entity.type
_entity.pdbx_description
1 polymer ?
#
loop_
_entity_poly.entity_id
_entity_poly.type
_entity_poly.pdbx_seq_one_letter_code
_entity_poly.pdbx_strand_id
1 'polypeptide(L)'
;YSQCFLSKDLRDRCCCEALILGYGTNEATYLEDQLSVWMASDLPIYHWLHRSSVDLLNANYQHFLDNATRVVLDSAIDNHGYEALSCAQPGILSDLATARTARLRQSLGQFLAATPPLYLIQNLTEVTVSSQPTFKAEAQRLLAWQEDKLCRCDVKSESDRKSIEFRLIDLPEGAANILESKWIYEGETQLSWKLPDGSEVAWVRTASNGQSREHPLRADPFKPAKALSEALFF
;
A
#
# COMPACT_ATOMS: atom_id res chain seq x y z
N TYR A 1 -16.00 4.42 24.71
CA TYR A 1 -17.09 3.73 23.97
C TYR A 1 -16.85 2.26 24.11
N SER A 2 -17.77 1.51 24.71
CA SER A 2 -17.64 0.07 24.92
C SER A 2 -18.87 -0.64 24.38
N GLN A 3 -18.71 -1.52 23.39
CA GLN A 3 -19.81 -2.30 22.84
C GLN A 3 -19.40 -3.77 22.65
N CYS A 4 -20.22 -4.68 23.16
CA CYS A 4 -20.09 -6.10 22.91
C CYS A 4 -21.07 -6.53 21.80
N PHE A 5 -20.52 -7.07 20.73
CA PHE A 5 -21.28 -7.71 19.66
C PHE A 5 -21.56 -9.15 20.08
N LEU A 6 -22.83 -9.46 20.30
CA LEU A 6 -23.29 -10.81 20.65
C LEU A 6 -24.00 -11.40 19.44
N SER A 7 -23.26 -12.17 18.63
CA SER A 7 -23.83 -13.04 17.60
C SER A 7 -24.45 -14.30 18.24
N LYS A 8 -25.20 -15.06 17.43
CA LYS A 8 -25.82 -16.33 17.84
C LYS A 8 -24.77 -17.40 18.17
N ASP A 9 -23.60 -17.34 17.55
CA ASP A 9 -22.49 -18.26 17.81
C ASP A 9 -21.53 -17.70 18.88
N LEU A 10 -21.14 -18.55 19.82
CA LEU A 10 -20.21 -18.20 20.91
C LEU A 10 -18.84 -17.71 20.42
N ARG A 11 -18.43 -18.08 19.20
CA ARG A 11 -17.16 -17.66 18.57
C ARG A 11 -17.20 -16.26 17.97
N ASP A 12 -18.39 -15.69 17.77
CA ASP A 12 -18.60 -14.37 17.19
C ASP A 12 -18.88 -13.30 18.26
N ARG A 13 -18.58 -13.60 19.53
CA ARG A 13 -18.71 -12.64 20.63
C ARG A 13 -17.43 -11.81 20.72
N CYS A 14 -17.49 -10.56 20.29
CA CYS A 14 -16.37 -9.63 20.40
C CYS A 14 -16.80 -8.39 21.20
N CYS A 15 -16.05 -8.06 22.24
CA CYS A 15 -16.18 -6.80 22.96
C CYS A 15 -15.09 -5.85 22.47
N CYS A 16 -15.50 -4.73 21.88
CA CYS A 16 -14.59 -3.65 21.53
C CYS A 16 -14.79 -2.49 22.50
N GLU A 17 -13.67 -1.97 22.99
CA GLU A 17 -13.61 -0.72 23.71
C GLU A 17 -12.72 0.26 22.94
N ALA A 18 -13.23 1.47 22.73
CA ALA A 18 -12.55 2.56 22.07
C ALA A 18 -12.58 3.79 22.97
N LEU A 19 -11.42 4.30 23.33
CA LEU A 19 -11.24 5.57 24.02
C LEU A 19 -10.86 6.62 22.98
N ILE A 20 -11.57 7.75 22.97
CA ILE A 20 -11.24 8.88 22.11
C ILE A 20 -10.78 10.02 23.02
N LEU A 21 -9.50 10.37 22.93
CA LEU A 21 -8.88 11.45 23.70
C LEU A 21 -8.55 12.59 22.75
N GLY A 22 -8.97 13.81 23.10
CA GLY A 22 -8.55 15.03 22.42
C GLY A 22 -7.62 15.82 23.33
N TYR A 23 -6.40 16.11 22.86
CA TYR A 23 -5.38 16.83 23.63
C TYR A 23 -4.55 17.72 22.70
N GLY A 24 -3.94 18.78 23.25
CA GLY A 24 -3.00 19.60 22.50
C GLY A 24 -1.66 18.87 22.30
N THR A 25 -0.95 19.13 21.20
CA THR A 25 0.35 18.49 20.91
C THR A 25 1.41 18.69 22.00
N ASN A 26 1.28 19.75 22.81
CA ASN A 26 2.18 20.06 23.92
C ASN A 26 1.86 19.28 25.20
N GLU A 27 0.71 18.60 25.24
CA GLU A 27 0.22 17.80 26.37
C GLU A 27 0.38 16.29 26.12
N ALA A 28 1.01 15.94 24.99
CA ALA A 28 1.29 14.58 24.54
C ALA A 28 1.87 13.67 25.61
N THR A 29 2.78 14.20 26.43
CA THR A 29 3.46 13.45 27.48
C THR A 29 2.50 12.95 28.55
N TYR A 30 1.37 13.63 28.76
CA TYR A 30 0.32 13.21 29.70
C TYR A 30 -0.61 12.14 29.11
N LEU A 31 -0.51 11.84 27.80
CA LEU A 31 -1.29 10.76 27.18
C LEU A 31 -0.93 9.41 27.79
N GLU A 32 0.36 9.18 28.06
CA GLU A 32 0.84 7.94 28.67
C GLU A 32 0.26 7.75 30.07
N ASP A 33 0.16 8.81 30.86
CA ASP A 33 -0.44 8.76 32.20
C ASP A 33 -1.92 8.34 32.13
N GLN A 34 -2.66 8.78 31.11
CA GLN A 34 -4.07 8.40 30.90
C GLN A 34 -4.22 6.97 30.32
N LEU A 35 -3.26 6.53 29.50
CA LEU A 35 -3.24 5.20 28.91
C LEU A 35 -2.73 4.12 29.89
N SER A 36 -1.90 4.50 30.88
CA SER A 36 -1.28 3.58 31.85
C SER A 36 -2.28 2.75 32.67
N VAL A 37 -3.48 3.30 32.93
CA VAL A 37 -4.55 2.61 33.66
C VAL A 37 -5.20 1.51 32.79
N TRP A 38 -5.03 1.56 31.46
CA TRP A 38 -5.65 0.68 30.47
C TRP A 38 -4.67 -0.26 29.76
N MET A 39 -3.38 0.12 29.68
CA MET A 39 -2.29 -0.73 29.17
C MET A 39 -1.99 -1.95 30.06
N ALA A 40 -2.64 -2.07 31.22
CA ALA A 40 -2.65 -3.30 32.03
C ALA A 40 -3.51 -4.42 31.40
N SER A 41 -3.71 -4.40 30.07
CA SER A 41 -4.34 -5.48 29.33
C SER A 41 -3.28 -6.18 28.47
N ASP A 42 -3.22 -7.51 28.57
CA ASP A 42 -2.34 -8.39 27.76
C ASP A 42 -2.71 -8.40 26.26
N LEU A 43 -3.35 -7.34 25.75
CA LEU A 43 -3.86 -7.25 24.38
C LEU A 43 -2.88 -6.48 23.48
N PRO A 44 -2.71 -6.92 22.22
CA PRO A 44 -1.87 -6.20 21.26
C PRO A 44 -2.39 -4.78 21.00
N ILE A 45 -1.49 -3.81 21.09
CA ILE A 45 -1.80 -2.40 20.84
C ILE A 45 -1.61 -2.10 19.34
N TYR A 46 -2.62 -1.47 18.75
CA TYR A 46 -2.58 -1.01 17.36
C TYR A 46 -2.78 0.51 17.31
N HIS A 47 -1.93 1.21 16.57
CA HIS A 47 -2.08 2.64 16.33
C HIS A 47 -2.47 2.91 14.89
N TRP A 48 -3.46 3.78 14.70
CA TRP A 48 -3.74 4.37 13.40
C TRP A 48 -3.50 5.88 13.50
N LEU A 49 -2.42 6.32 12.87
CA LEU A 49 -2.02 7.72 12.79
C LEU A 49 -2.79 8.38 11.64
N HIS A 50 -3.30 9.58 11.89
CA HIS A 50 -4.07 10.33 10.92
C HIS A 50 -3.69 11.80 10.99
N ARG A 51 -3.28 12.39 9.86
CA ARG A 51 -2.87 13.81 9.76
C ARG A 51 -1.78 14.16 10.77
N SER A 52 -0.84 13.24 10.94
CA SER A 52 0.21 13.34 11.94
C SER A 52 1.51 13.79 11.29
N SER A 53 2.19 14.77 11.87
CA SER A 53 3.50 15.22 11.39
C SER A 53 4.56 14.20 11.77
N VAL A 54 5.33 13.73 10.78
CA VAL A 54 6.47 12.82 11.01
C VAL A 54 7.49 13.43 11.96
N ASP A 55 7.78 14.73 11.83
CA ASP A 55 8.71 15.43 12.73
C ASP A 55 8.23 15.41 14.17
N LEU A 56 6.92 15.65 14.38
CA LEU A 56 6.30 15.58 15.71
C LEU A 56 6.38 14.17 16.30
N LEU A 57 6.09 13.16 15.48
CA LEU A 57 6.11 11.75 15.88
C LEU A 57 7.51 11.30 16.30
N ASN A 58 8.52 11.61 15.49
CA ASN A 58 9.91 11.29 15.78
C ASN A 58 10.44 12.04 17.02
N ALA A 59 9.99 13.28 17.26
CA ALA A 59 10.45 14.08 18.39
C ALA A 59 9.84 13.66 19.73
N ASN A 60 8.55 13.33 19.76
CA ASN A 60 7.78 13.26 21.01
C ASN A 60 7.06 11.92 21.25
N TYR A 61 6.93 11.06 20.25
CA TYR A 61 6.06 9.87 20.34
C TYR A 61 6.77 8.56 20.02
N GLN A 62 8.10 8.56 19.95
CA GLN A 62 8.87 7.36 19.66
C GLN A 62 8.54 6.20 20.61
N HIS A 63 8.53 6.47 21.92
CA HIS A 63 8.19 5.48 22.96
C HIS A 63 6.75 4.95 22.82
N PHE A 64 5.81 5.82 22.44
CA PHE A 64 4.43 5.44 22.16
C PHE A 64 4.33 4.47 20.97
N LEU A 65 5.09 4.72 19.90
CA LEU A 65 5.10 3.87 18.72
C LEU A 65 5.81 2.52 18.95
N ASP A 66 6.88 2.51 19.75
CA ASP A 66 7.69 1.32 20.01
C ASP A 66 6.95 0.23 20.81
N ASN A 67 5.89 0.59 21.54
CA ASN A 67 5.05 -0.34 22.30
C ASN A 67 3.89 -0.93 21.47
N ALA A 68 3.72 -0.52 20.21
CA ALA A 68 2.66 -1.00 19.35
C ALA A 68 3.05 -2.30 18.64
N THR A 69 2.08 -3.20 18.48
CA THR A 69 2.20 -4.36 17.58
C THR A 69 2.24 -3.92 16.12
N ARG A 70 1.45 -2.89 15.78
CA ARG A 70 1.40 -2.32 14.44
C ARG A 70 0.96 -0.87 14.46
N VAL A 71 1.58 -0.08 13.59
CA VAL A 71 1.30 1.34 13.38
C VAL A 71 0.89 1.54 11.93
N VAL A 72 -0.35 1.96 11.72
CA VAL A 72 -0.94 2.23 10.42
C VAL A 72 -0.93 3.74 10.17
N LEU A 73 -0.58 4.13 8.96
CA LEU A 73 -0.67 5.50 8.45
C LEU A 73 -1.27 5.51 7.06
N ASP A 74 -1.59 6.69 6.53
CA ASP A 74 -2.16 6.83 5.20
C ASP A 74 -1.34 7.82 4.38
N SER A 75 -0.48 7.30 3.50
CA SER A 75 0.35 8.15 2.64
C SER A 75 -0.47 9.01 1.66
N ALA A 76 -1.76 8.70 1.45
CA ALA A 76 -2.67 9.56 0.69
C ALA A 76 -3.04 10.86 1.43
N ILE A 77 -2.85 10.90 2.76
CA ILE A 77 -3.23 12.02 3.61
C ILE A 77 -1.99 12.71 4.18
N ASP A 78 -1.02 11.93 4.66
CA ASP A 78 0.11 12.45 5.43
C ASP A 78 1.27 12.98 4.56
N ASN A 79 1.12 12.96 3.21
CA ASN A 79 2.04 13.45 2.17
C ASN A 79 3.49 12.92 2.21
N HIS A 80 3.83 12.18 3.26
CA HIS A 80 5.10 11.53 3.49
C HIS A 80 4.82 10.04 3.69
N GLY A 81 5.62 9.19 3.06
CA GLY A 81 5.59 7.77 3.35
C GLY A 81 6.21 7.46 4.71
N TYR A 82 5.90 6.28 5.25
CA TYR A 82 6.38 5.81 6.55
C TYR A 82 7.89 5.68 6.65
N GLU A 83 8.62 5.75 5.52
CA GLU A 83 10.07 5.65 5.48
C GLU A 83 10.77 6.76 6.28
N ALA A 84 10.06 7.85 6.59
CA ALA A 84 10.58 8.95 7.39
C ALA A 84 10.37 8.79 8.91
N LEU A 85 9.61 7.77 9.35
CA LEU A 85 9.45 7.46 10.79
C LEU A 85 10.64 6.64 11.30
N SER A 86 11.25 7.11 12.39
CA SER A 86 12.39 6.46 13.04
C SER A 86 11.94 5.34 13.99
N CYS A 87 11.03 4.47 13.56
CA CYS A 87 10.56 3.38 14.42
C CYS A 87 11.66 2.35 14.71
N ALA A 88 11.76 1.85 15.94
CA ALA A 88 12.75 0.85 16.32
C ALA A 88 12.60 -0.47 15.52
N GLN A 89 11.39 -0.76 15.01
CA GLN A 89 11.09 -1.97 14.25
C GLN A 89 10.33 -1.63 12.96
N PRO A 90 11.00 -1.53 11.79
CA PRO A 90 10.34 -1.15 10.53
C PRO A 90 9.16 -2.05 10.13
N GLY A 91 9.14 -3.31 10.58
CA GLY A 91 8.08 -4.28 10.29
C GLY A 91 6.74 -4.04 11.00
N ILE A 92 6.69 -3.11 11.96
CA ILE A 92 5.43 -2.71 12.60
C ILE A 92 4.69 -1.63 11.79
N LEU A 93 5.36 -0.95 10.86
CA LEU A 93 4.77 0.11 10.06
C LEU A 93 3.96 -0.49 8.90
N SER A 94 2.77 0.05 8.68
CA SER A 94 1.86 -0.35 7.61
C SER A 94 1.21 0.88 6.99
N ASP A 95 1.06 0.85 5.66
CA ASP A 95 0.45 1.96 4.90
C ASP A 95 -0.92 1.53 4.37
N LEU A 96 -1.93 2.32 4.69
CA LEU A 96 -3.30 2.12 4.25
C LEU A 96 -3.43 2.18 2.72
N ALA A 97 -2.62 2.98 2.02
CA ALA A 97 -2.58 2.99 0.56
C ALA A 97 -2.06 1.65 -0.01
N THR A 98 -1.13 0.99 0.70
CA THR A 98 -0.66 -0.37 0.34
C THR A 98 -1.78 -1.39 0.53
N ALA A 99 -2.56 -1.27 1.61
CA ALA A 99 -3.71 -2.14 1.86
C ALA A 99 -4.83 -1.95 0.82
N ARG A 100 -5.14 -0.71 0.40
CA ARG A 100 -6.13 -0.43 -0.65
C ARG A 100 -5.78 -1.08 -1.98
N THR A 101 -4.48 -1.14 -2.31
CA THR A 101 -3.98 -1.75 -3.56
C THR A 101 -3.77 -3.26 -3.47
N ALA A 102 -4.06 -3.92 -2.34
CA ALA A 102 -3.79 -5.34 -2.15
C ALA A 102 -4.41 -6.23 -3.25
N ARG A 103 -5.67 -5.97 -3.62
CA ARG A 103 -6.32 -6.71 -4.70
C ARG A 103 -5.71 -6.44 -6.06
N LEU A 104 -5.36 -5.19 -6.36
CA LEU A 104 -4.69 -4.82 -7.62
C LEU A 104 -3.39 -5.60 -7.78
N ARG A 105 -2.56 -5.60 -6.71
CA ARG A 105 -1.28 -6.32 -6.65
C ARG A 105 -1.47 -7.82 -6.78
N GLN A 106 -2.50 -8.38 -6.13
CA GLN A 106 -2.83 -9.81 -6.23
C GLN A 106 -3.19 -10.21 -7.66
N SER A 107 -4.13 -9.50 -8.29
CA SER A 107 -4.60 -9.83 -9.64
C SER A 107 -3.51 -9.65 -10.69
N LEU A 108 -2.77 -8.55 -10.62
CA LEU A 108 -1.64 -8.30 -11.52
C LEU A 108 -0.52 -9.33 -11.30
N GLY A 109 -0.19 -9.64 -10.05
CA GLY A 109 0.79 -10.67 -9.71
C GLY A 109 0.40 -12.06 -10.24
N GLN A 110 -0.88 -12.44 -10.13
CA GLN A 110 -1.39 -13.69 -10.70
C GLN A 110 -1.28 -13.72 -12.22
N PHE A 111 -1.59 -12.62 -12.89
CA PHE A 111 -1.41 -12.51 -14.34
C PHE A 111 0.07 -12.68 -14.73
N LEU A 112 0.97 -11.97 -14.05
CA LEU A 112 2.41 -12.02 -14.34
C LEU A 112 3.03 -13.38 -14.01
N ALA A 113 2.50 -14.10 -13.02
CA ALA A 113 2.97 -15.44 -12.65
C ALA A 113 2.81 -16.50 -13.75
N ALA A 114 1.99 -16.23 -14.78
CA ALA A 114 1.91 -17.08 -15.97
C ALA A 114 3.16 -16.98 -16.87
N THR A 115 4.00 -15.98 -16.66
CA THR A 115 5.23 -15.72 -17.43
C THR A 115 6.46 -16.04 -16.59
N PRO A 116 7.46 -16.77 -17.12
CA PRO A 116 8.68 -17.04 -16.37
C PRO A 116 9.43 -15.75 -15.99
N PRO A 117 10.03 -15.66 -14.78
CA PRO A 117 10.67 -14.44 -14.28
C PRO A 117 11.68 -13.80 -15.22
N LEU A 118 12.50 -14.61 -15.91
CA LEU A 118 13.50 -14.12 -16.85
C LEU A 118 12.87 -13.34 -18.01
N TYR A 119 11.72 -13.79 -18.54
CA TYR A 119 11.04 -13.11 -19.63
C TYR A 119 10.37 -11.79 -19.19
N LEU A 120 10.06 -11.64 -17.90
CA LEU A 120 9.48 -10.39 -17.38
C LEU A 120 10.51 -9.26 -17.32
N ILE A 121 11.79 -9.59 -17.08
CA ILE A 121 12.87 -8.59 -16.96
C ILE A 121 13.71 -8.49 -18.24
N GLN A 122 13.69 -9.51 -19.10
CA GLN A 122 14.48 -9.51 -20.33
C GLN A 122 14.09 -8.34 -21.22
N ASN A 123 15.07 -7.50 -21.54
CA ASN A 123 14.91 -6.29 -22.35
C ASN A 123 13.92 -5.26 -21.77
N LEU A 124 13.51 -5.37 -20.50
CA LEU A 124 12.69 -4.36 -19.86
C LEU A 124 13.54 -3.10 -19.62
N THR A 125 13.09 -1.95 -20.10
CA THR A 125 13.82 -0.69 -19.97
C THR A 125 13.17 0.26 -18.99
N GLU A 126 11.84 0.31 -18.96
CA GLU A 126 11.09 1.28 -18.17
C GLU A 126 9.79 0.70 -17.64
N VAL A 127 9.49 1.02 -16.38
CA VAL A 127 8.19 0.80 -15.75
C VAL A 127 7.67 2.12 -15.24
N THR A 128 6.57 2.58 -15.82
CA THR A 128 5.88 3.80 -15.43
C THR A 128 4.55 3.45 -14.77
N VAL A 129 4.24 4.06 -13.63
CA VAL A 129 2.90 4.08 -13.06
C VAL A 129 2.36 5.50 -13.15
N SER A 130 1.14 5.64 -13.65
CA SER A 130 0.49 6.94 -13.83
C SER A 130 -0.86 6.98 -13.13
N SER A 131 -1.18 8.08 -12.46
CA SER A 131 -2.42 8.20 -11.69
C SER A 131 -3.04 9.58 -11.77
N GLN A 132 -4.36 9.65 -11.54
CA GLN A 132 -4.99 10.90 -11.15
C GLN A 132 -4.49 11.37 -9.76
N PRO A 133 -4.58 12.67 -9.43
CA PRO A 133 -4.08 13.19 -8.15
C PRO A 133 -4.66 12.50 -6.91
N THR A 134 -5.91 12.06 -6.97
CA THR A 134 -6.62 11.37 -5.89
C THR A 134 -6.12 9.95 -5.61
N PHE A 135 -5.33 9.36 -6.51
CA PHE A 135 -4.84 7.98 -6.43
C PHE A 135 -3.30 7.88 -6.35
N LYS A 136 -2.64 9.02 -6.07
CA LYS A 136 -1.19 9.16 -6.14
C LYS A 136 -0.45 8.28 -5.15
N ALA A 137 -0.97 8.13 -3.93
CA ALA A 137 -0.35 7.28 -2.91
C ALA A 137 -0.44 5.79 -3.29
N GLU A 138 -1.61 5.35 -3.76
CA GLU A 138 -1.82 4.00 -4.29
C GLU A 138 -0.89 3.71 -5.48
N ALA A 139 -0.71 4.70 -6.36
CA ALA A 139 0.20 4.62 -7.49
C ALA A 139 1.67 4.47 -7.05
N GLN A 140 2.10 5.25 -6.06
CA GLN A 140 3.42 5.13 -5.45
C GLN A 140 3.65 3.74 -4.86
N ARG A 141 2.67 3.23 -4.08
CA ARG A 141 2.76 1.91 -3.46
C ARG A 141 2.73 0.78 -4.50
N LEU A 142 1.99 0.96 -5.59
CA LEU A 142 1.99 0.01 -6.71
C LEU A 142 3.34 -0.01 -7.43
N LEU A 143 3.92 1.16 -7.73
CA LEU A 143 5.24 1.28 -8.36
C LEU A 143 6.33 0.63 -7.50
N ALA A 144 6.38 0.96 -6.20
CA ALA A 144 7.32 0.38 -5.25
C ALA A 144 7.18 -1.15 -5.15
N TRP A 145 5.95 -1.67 -5.21
CA TRP A 145 5.71 -3.11 -5.27
C TRP A 145 6.23 -3.74 -6.58
N GLN A 146 6.00 -3.11 -7.73
CA GLN A 146 6.50 -3.61 -9.03
C GLN A 146 8.03 -3.64 -9.04
N GLU A 147 8.67 -2.58 -8.55
CA GLU A 147 10.11 -2.49 -8.39
C GLU A 147 10.66 -3.62 -7.50
N ASP A 148 10.13 -3.81 -6.28
CA ASP A 148 10.55 -4.91 -5.38
C ASP A 148 10.42 -6.29 -6.07
N LYS A 149 9.31 -6.54 -6.79
CA LYS A 149 9.10 -7.86 -7.44
C LYS A 149 9.99 -8.08 -8.65
N LEU A 150 10.23 -7.06 -9.46
CA LEU A 150 11.09 -7.18 -10.63
C LEU A 150 12.56 -7.30 -10.24
N CYS A 151 13.01 -6.55 -9.23
CA CYS A 151 14.35 -6.70 -8.67
C CYS A 151 14.60 -8.11 -8.12
N ARG A 152 13.59 -8.78 -7.58
CA ARG A 152 13.68 -10.19 -7.14
C ARG A 152 13.66 -11.21 -8.27
N CYS A 153 13.34 -10.82 -9.50
CA CYS A 153 13.47 -11.69 -10.66
C CYS A 153 14.93 -11.77 -11.17
N ASP A 154 15.79 -10.83 -10.75
CA ASP A 154 17.16 -10.60 -11.23
C ASP A 154 18.26 -11.46 -10.55
N VAL A 155 17.90 -12.57 -9.89
CA VAL A 155 18.80 -13.27 -8.94
C VAL A 155 19.94 -14.06 -9.62
N LYS A 156 20.18 -13.98 -10.94
CA LYS A 156 21.11 -14.92 -11.63
C LYS A 156 22.08 -14.40 -12.69
N SER A 157 22.11 -13.12 -13.10
CA SER A 157 23.09 -12.66 -14.10
C SER A 157 23.65 -11.27 -13.78
N GLU A 158 24.75 -11.22 -13.02
CA GLU A 158 25.44 -9.99 -12.63
C GLU A 158 26.14 -9.25 -13.80
N SER A 159 26.25 -9.85 -14.99
CA SER A 159 27.23 -9.41 -15.99
C SER A 159 26.71 -8.59 -17.18
N ASP A 160 25.41 -8.30 -17.29
CA ASP A 160 24.86 -7.53 -18.44
C ASP A 160 23.62 -6.69 -18.05
N ARG A 161 23.71 -5.94 -16.95
CA ARG A 161 22.59 -5.11 -16.45
C ARG A 161 22.36 -3.87 -17.32
N LYS A 162 21.20 -3.79 -17.97
CA LYS A 162 20.54 -2.51 -18.23
C LYS A 162 19.71 -2.15 -16.99
N SER A 163 19.90 -0.95 -16.44
CA SER A 163 19.10 -0.46 -15.32
C SER A 163 17.67 -0.23 -15.81
N ILE A 164 16.70 -0.93 -15.21
CA ILE A 164 15.28 -0.63 -15.43
C ILE A 164 14.98 0.70 -14.74
N GLU A 165 14.33 1.61 -15.45
CA GLU A 165 13.93 2.90 -14.89
C GLU A 165 12.48 2.83 -14.36
N PHE A 166 12.26 3.28 -13.13
CA PHE A 166 10.95 3.33 -12.50
C PHE A 166 10.49 4.78 -12.38
N ARG A 167 9.31 5.10 -12.94
CA ARG A 167 8.77 6.48 -12.92
C ARG A 167 7.34 6.52 -12.42
N LEU A 168 7.05 7.55 -11.63
CA LEU A 168 5.70 7.94 -11.28
C LEU A 168 5.33 9.21 -12.08
N ILE A 169 4.19 9.19 -12.75
CA ILE A 169 3.74 10.30 -13.61
C ILE A 169 2.28 10.63 -13.28
N ASP A 170 1.90 11.90 -13.38
CA ASP A 170 0.49 12.27 -13.24
C ASP A 170 -0.25 12.02 -14.58
N LEU A 171 -1.43 11.42 -14.52
CA LEU A 171 -2.31 11.30 -15.70
C LEU A 171 -2.81 12.68 -16.14
N PRO A 172 -3.04 12.89 -17.44
CA PRO A 172 -3.61 14.15 -17.92
C PRO A 172 -5.00 14.39 -17.31
N GLU A 173 -5.35 15.66 -17.14
CA GLU A 173 -6.66 16.05 -16.63
C GLU A 173 -7.77 15.52 -17.54
N GLY A 174 -8.80 14.90 -16.96
CA GLY A 174 -9.88 14.26 -17.71
C GLY A 174 -9.53 12.90 -18.35
N ALA A 175 -8.41 12.28 -17.98
CA ALA A 175 -8.12 10.90 -18.38
C ALA A 175 -9.24 9.95 -17.96
N ALA A 176 -9.63 9.04 -18.85
CA ALA A 176 -10.65 8.03 -18.58
C ALA A 176 -10.24 6.99 -17.51
N ASN A 177 -8.94 6.87 -17.26
CA ASN A 177 -8.37 5.95 -16.28
C ASN A 177 -7.97 6.70 -15.02
N ILE A 178 -8.14 6.04 -13.87
CA ILE A 178 -7.70 6.55 -12.57
C ILE A 178 -6.27 6.12 -12.24
N LEU A 179 -5.86 4.96 -12.74
CA LEU A 179 -4.53 4.38 -12.55
C LEU A 179 -4.10 3.57 -13.78
N GLU A 180 -2.85 3.76 -14.22
CA GLU A 180 -2.23 3.02 -15.30
C GLU A 180 -0.83 2.55 -14.89
N SER A 181 -0.39 1.42 -15.43
CA SER A 181 0.99 0.96 -15.35
C SER A 181 1.44 0.51 -16.73
N LYS A 182 2.61 0.99 -17.18
CA LYS A 182 3.16 0.71 -18.51
C LYS A 182 4.58 0.21 -18.38
N TRP A 183 4.86 -0.90 -19.03
CA TRP A 183 6.13 -1.60 -19.05
C TRP A 183 6.63 -1.58 -20.49
N ILE A 184 7.78 -0.97 -20.70
CA ILE A 184 8.39 -0.77 -22.02
C ILE A 184 9.60 -1.68 -22.11
N TYR A 185 9.62 -2.50 -23.16
CA TYR A 185 10.73 -3.38 -23.49
C TYR A 185 11.47 -2.85 -24.71
N GLU A 186 12.71 -3.28 -24.93
CA GLU A 186 13.43 -2.98 -26.17
C GLU A 186 12.66 -3.52 -27.39
N GLY A 187 12.48 -2.66 -28.40
CA GLY A 187 11.67 -2.94 -29.58
C GLY A 187 10.23 -2.47 -29.44
N GLU A 188 9.28 -3.20 -30.03
CA GLU A 188 7.85 -2.84 -30.05
C GLU A 188 7.03 -3.57 -28.97
N THR A 189 7.69 -4.28 -28.05
CA THR A 189 6.98 -5.03 -27.01
C THR A 189 6.63 -4.12 -25.84
N GLN A 190 5.35 -4.14 -25.45
CA GLN A 190 4.85 -3.38 -24.31
C GLN A 190 3.80 -4.18 -23.55
N LEU A 191 3.78 -3.98 -22.24
CA LEU A 191 2.68 -4.41 -21.38
C LEU A 191 2.08 -3.16 -20.75
N SER A 192 0.76 -3.03 -20.79
CA SER A 192 0.05 -1.96 -20.10
C SER A 192 -1.09 -2.53 -19.27
N TRP A 193 -1.23 -2.06 -18.05
CA TRP A 193 -2.34 -2.32 -17.16
C TRP A 193 -3.09 -1.01 -16.93
N LYS A 194 -4.42 -1.01 -17.05
CA LYS A 194 -5.23 0.22 -16.93
C LYS A 194 -6.48 -0.04 -16.10
N LEU A 195 -6.75 0.84 -15.15
CA LEU A 195 -7.97 0.87 -14.35
C LEU A 195 -8.81 2.09 -14.75
N PRO A 196 -9.95 1.90 -15.43
CA PRO A 196 -10.90 2.97 -15.69
C PRO A 196 -11.48 3.54 -14.40
N ASP A 197 -11.78 4.84 -14.39
CA ASP A 197 -12.43 5.46 -13.24
C ASP A 197 -13.82 4.83 -12.98
N GLY A 198 -14.12 4.55 -11.71
CA GLY A 198 -15.35 3.87 -11.29
C GLY A 198 -15.47 2.38 -11.67
N SER A 199 -14.46 1.77 -12.28
CA SER A 199 -14.49 0.36 -12.70
C SER A 199 -13.93 -0.57 -11.61
N GLU A 200 -14.53 -1.76 -11.49
CA GLU A 200 -13.99 -2.89 -10.71
C GLU A 200 -13.11 -3.83 -11.54
N VAL A 201 -12.93 -3.53 -12.83
CA VAL A 201 -12.16 -4.31 -13.79
C VAL A 201 -11.05 -3.44 -14.36
N ALA A 202 -9.82 -3.95 -14.26
CA ALA A 202 -8.66 -3.42 -14.97
C ALA A 202 -8.37 -4.25 -16.21
N TRP A 203 -7.70 -3.66 -17.18
CA TRP A 203 -7.35 -4.29 -18.44
C TRP A 203 -5.85 -4.41 -18.57
N VAL A 204 -5.35 -5.62 -18.74
CA VAL A 204 -3.98 -5.86 -19.16
C VAL A 204 -3.94 -6.03 -20.67
N ARG A 205 -3.14 -5.22 -21.32
CA ARG A 205 -2.84 -5.30 -22.74
C ARG A 205 -1.38 -5.67 -22.92
N THR A 206 -1.12 -6.74 -23.65
CA THR A 206 0.22 -7.09 -24.11
C THR A 206 0.27 -6.85 -25.62
N ALA A 207 1.20 -6.02 -26.08
CA ALA A 207 1.45 -5.83 -27.50
C ALA A 207 2.87 -6.28 -27.83
N SER A 208 3.00 -7.08 -28.89
CA SER A 208 4.29 -7.54 -29.43
C SER A 208 4.13 -7.81 -30.92
N ASN A 209 5.07 -7.34 -31.74
CA ASN A 209 5.12 -7.58 -33.19
C ASN A 209 3.79 -7.30 -33.91
N GLY A 210 3.15 -6.17 -33.61
CA GLY A 210 1.86 -5.77 -34.20
C GLY A 210 0.63 -6.54 -33.73
N GLN A 211 0.79 -7.59 -32.91
CA GLN A 211 -0.33 -8.27 -32.26
C GLN A 211 -0.58 -7.70 -30.87
N SER A 212 -1.86 -7.54 -30.52
CA SER A 212 -2.28 -7.07 -29.21
C SER A 212 -3.32 -8.03 -28.64
N ARG A 213 -3.17 -8.36 -27.35
CA ARG A 213 -4.15 -9.14 -26.59
C ARG A 213 -4.54 -8.37 -25.35
N GLU A 214 -5.81 -8.45 -24.98
CA GLU A 214 -6.36 -7.81 -23.79
C GLU A 214 -7.00 -8.85 -22.87
N HIS A 215 -6.74 -8.70 -21.58
CA HIS A 215 -7.20 -9.59 -20.53
C HIS A 215 -7.83 -8.77 -19.40
N PRO A 216 -9.11 -9.02 -19.04
CA PRO A 216 -9.72 -8.36 -17.91
C PRO A 216 -9.21 -8.98 -16.60
N LEU A 217 -8.87 -8.14 -15.64
CA LEU A 217 -8.49 -8.51 -14.28
C LEU A 217 -9.41 -7.84 -13.28
N ARG A 218 -9.78 -8.57 -12.23
CA ARG A 218 -10.51 -8.00 -11.12
C ARG A 218 -9.64 -6.98 -10.38
N ALA A 219 -10.14 -5.78 -10.17
CA ALA A 219 -9.39 -4.65 -9.67
C ALA A 219 -10.19 -3.77 -8.68
N ASP A 220 -11.25 -4.31 -8.06
CA ASP A 220 -12.00 -3.55 -7.06
C ASP A 220 -11.11 -3.19 -5.86
N PRO A 221 -10.89 -1.89 -5.57
CA PRO A 221 -10.16 -1.49 -4.38
C PRO A 221 -10.88 -1.97 -3.12
N PHE A 222 -10.14 -2.26 -2.06
CA PHE A 222 -10.77 -2.58 -0.78
C PHE A 222 -11.58 -1.38 -0.27
N LYS A 223 -12.84 -1.65 0.11
CA LYS A 223 -13.65 -0.68 0.86
C LYS A 223 -12.91 -0.26 2.14
N PRO A 224 -13.12 0.97 2.65
CA PRO A 224 -12.32 1.52 3.75
C PRO A 224 -12.16 0.61 4.97
N ALA A 225 -13.24 -0.02 5.45
CA ALA A 225 -13.19 -0.93 6.59
C ALA A 225 -12.31 -2.17 6.33
N LYS A 226 -12.35 -2.72 5.11
CA LYS A 226 -11.52 -3.87 4.74
C LYS A 226 -10.06 -3.46 4.53
N ALA A 227 -9.81 -2.28 3.96
CA ALA A 227 -8.46 -1.74 3.82
C ALA A 227 -7.82 -1.49 5.20
N LEU A 228 -8.57 -0.92 6.15
CA LEU A 228 -8.09 -0.71 7.51
C LEU A 228 -7.83 -2.04 8.23
N SER A 229 -8.75 -3.00 8.12
CA SER A 229 -8.54 -4.35 8.65
C SER A 229 -7.31 -5.03 8.04
N GLU A 230 -7.09 -4.88 6.74
CA GLU A 230 -5.91 -5.41 6.08
C GLU A 230 -4.64 -4.77 6.64
N ALA A 231 -4.60 -3.43 6.71
CA ALA A 231 -3.45 -2.69 7.20
C ALA A 231 -3.12 -2.99 8.67
N LEU A 232 -4.12 -3.20 9.53
CA LEU A 232 -3.94 -3.47 10.95
C LEU A 232 -3.47 -4.90 11.24
N PHE A 233 -3.92 -5.89 10.47
CA PHE A 233 -3.76 -7.30 10.85
C PHE A 233 -2.89 -8.14 9.91
N PHE A 234 -2.53 -7.64 8.72
CA PHE A 234 -1.73 -8.34 7.70
C PHE A 234 -0.56 -7.48 7.23
#